data_AF-A0A5C7MV64-F1
#
_entry.id   AF-A0A5C7MV64-F1
#
_cell.length_a   1.000
_cell.length_b   1.000
_cell.length_c   1.000
_cell.angle_alpha   90.00
_cell.angle_beta   90.00
_cell.angle_gamma   90.00
#
_symmetry.space_group_name_H-M   'P 1'
#
loop_
_entity.id
_entity.type
_entity.pdbx_description
1 polymer ?
#
loop_
_entity_poly.entity_id
_entity_poly.type
_entity_poly.pdbx_seq_one_letter_code
_entity_poly.pdbx_strand_id
1 'polypeptide(L)'
;MTNITHETATGGGHVISDGGSEVTVRGICWTTEHEPTIENDGTTNDSGVGEFTSELTGLTGATVYYVRAYAINKAGIAYGEEVQFTTAPTPVLPTVATTLVSNITTNSASSGGSVTDDGNATITGRGVCWSLTTNPTIDDFKTSDGTGSGDFSSELTSLAPGETYYVRAYATNSVGTAYGNEITFSTNSVVATFFAVKDATIFNNQAANATNGNYGAGGSELLQVGFASPTGIYARTLVQFDLSSIPSDAVIESVTLEFTLGSSGTFIPQINVHKLTQSWTEGSTSFCTYNNACNTQGIAISPGGTDVTWNETTYSGSNANPWSAPGGVFAASASATSVDVGASTVLYTSTGLKDDVQSWVSGSSNFGWILKTDFITNSSAMRRFRSREGAVASGSTDTAPKLTIVYH
;
A
#
# COMPACT_ATOMS: atom_id res chain seq x y z
N MET A 1 -0.88 -44.02 39.48
CA MET A 1 -0.17 -43.50 38.30
C MET A 1 -0.07 -41.99 38.40
N THR A 2 1.08 -41.41 38.04
CA THR A 2 1.35 -39.96 38.01
C THR A 2 2.15 -39.62 36.74
N ASN A 3 2.35 -38.32 36.44
CA ASN A 3 3.14 -37.85 35.30
C ASN A 3 2.76 -38.53 33.97
N ILE A 4 1.46 -38.67 33.71
CA ILE A 4 0.96 -39.36 32.52
C ILE A 4 1.08 -38.41 31.32
N THR A 5 1.87 -38.80 30.33
CA THR A 5 2.00 -38.14 29.03
C THR A 5 1.30 -38.97 27.95
N HIS A 6 1.53 -38.67 26.68
CA HIS A 6 1.01 -39.47 25.56
C HIS A 6 1.85 -40.74 25.30
N GLU A 7 3.07 -40.79 25.83
CA GLU A 7 4.04 -41.86 25.55
C GLU A 7 4.68 -42.47 26.83
N THR A 8 4.51 -41.82 27.98
CA THR A 8 5.05 -42.25 29.27
C THR A 8 4.06 -42.09 30.42
N ALA A 9 4.28 -42.84 31.50
CA ALA A 9 3.61 -42.63 32.78
C ALA A 9 4.49 -43.11 33.94
N THR A 10 4.33 -42.53 35.13
CA THR A 10 5.00 -43.03 36.35
C THR A 10 4.06 -43.92 37.15
N GLY A 11 4.49 -45.15 37.39
CA GLY A 11 3.82 -46.15 38.24
C GLY A 11 4.71 -46.61 39.38
N GLY A 12 4.15 -47.41 40.28
CA GLY A 12 4.91 -48.02 41.38
C GLY A 12 4.17 -49.15 42.05
N GLY A 13 4.86 -49.82 42.97
CA GLY A 13 4.30 -50.85 43.82
C GLY A 13 4.96 -50.87 45.19
N HIS A 14 4.33 -51.53 46.15
CA HIS A 14 4.89 -51.78 47.48
C HIS A 14 4.88 -53.28 47.74
N VAL A 15 6.05 -53.90 47.75
CA VAL A 15 6.21 -55.30 48.12
C VAL A 15 6.24 -55.41 49.65
N ILE A 16 5.09 -55.73 50.25
CA ILE A 16 4.91 -55.72 51.71
C ILE A 16 5.45 -56.97 52.44
N SER A 17 5.72 -58.05 51.71
CA SER A 17 6.27 -59.30 52.25
C SER A 17 6.96 -60.09 51.15
N ASP A 18 7.99 -60.84 51.50
CA ASP A 18 8.71 -61.75 50.60
C ASP A 18 8.08 -63.15 50.52
N GLY A 19 7.03 -63.42 51.31
CA GLY A 19 6.37 -64.72 51.35
C GLY A 19 7.28 -65.86 51.82
N GLY A 20 8.36 -65.55 52.55
CA GLY A 20 9.32 -66.53 53.05
C GLY A 20 10.43 -66.93 52.06
N SER A 21 10.59 -66.21 50.94
CA SER A 21 11.72 -66.35 50.02
C SER A 21 12.07 -65.02 49.40
N GLU A 22 13.36 -64.70 49.33
CA GLU A 22 13.84 -63.42 48.81
C GLU A 22 13.23 -63.09 47.44
N VAL A 23 12.69 -61.87 47.34
CA VAL A 23 12.17 -61.32 46.08
C VAL A 23 13.36 -61.00 45.19
N THR A 24 13.50 -61.72 44.09
CA THR A 24 14.64 -61.61 43.17
C THR A 24 14.44 -60.53 42.11
N VAL A 25 13.19 -60.23 41.77
CA VAL A 25 12.82 -59.18 40.79
C VAL A 25 11.49 -58.57 41.23
N ARG A 26 11.37 -57.25 41.14
CA ARG A 26 10.07 -56.56 41.15
C ARG A 26 9.95 -55.63 39.95
N GLY A 27 8.74 -55.20 39.64
CA GLY A 27 8.51 -54.34 38.49
C GLY A 27 7.04 -54.04 38.25
N ILE A 28 6.76 -53.48 37.09
CA ILE A 28 5.40 -53.18 36.64
C ILE A 28 5.19 -53.84 35.29
N CYS A 29 4.03 -54.44 35.04
CA CYS A 29 3.58 -54.86 33.72
C CYS A 29 2.33 -54.09 33.31
N TRP A 30 2.17 -53.82 32.01
CA TRP A 30 1.02 -53.10 31.46
C TRP A 30 0.62 -53.61 30.07
N THR A 31 -0.66 -53.40 29.74
CA THR A 31 -1.23 -53.70 28.42
C THR A 31 -2.53 -52.91 28.21
N THR A 32 -3.10 -52.94 27.01
CA THR A 32 -4.39 -52.30 26.69
C THR A 32 -5.59 -53.19 27.02
N GLU A 33 -5.33 -54.41 27.47
CA GLU A 33 -6.34 -55.39 27.91
C GLU A 33 -6.25 -55.58 29.43
N HIS A 34 -7.29 -56.15 30.03
CA HIS A 34 -7.28 -56.50 31.46
C HIS A 34 -6.25 -57.61 31.77
N GLU A 35 -5.86 -57.67 33.05
CA GLU A 35 -4.98 -58.66 33.66
C GLU A 35 -3.56 -58.71 33.06
N PRO A 36 -2.79 -57.60 33.02
CA PRO A 36 -1.43 -57.62 32.51
C PRO A 36 -0.54 -58.57 33.32
N THR A 37 0.35 -59.26 32.62
CA THR A 37 1.33 -60.20 33.17
C THR A 37 2.75 -59.80 32.76
N ILE A 38 3.78 -60.44 33.32
CA ILE A 38 5.18 -60.18 32.95
C ILE A 38 5.54 -60.48 31.49
N GLU A 39 4.64 -61.14 30.74
CA GLU A 39 4.79 -61.39 29.29
C GLU A 39 4.36 -60.18 28.45
N ASN A 40 3.67 -59.21 29.04
CA ASN A 40 3.33 -57.94 28.42
C ASN A 40 4.47 -56.92 28.55
N ASP A 41 4.25 -55.69 28.08
CA ASP A 41 5.19 -54.61 28.30
C ASP A 41 5.41 -54.40 29.81
N GLY A 42 6.64 -54.13 30.20
CA GLY A 42 6.99 -54.11 31.60
C GLY A 42 8.33 -53.46 31.91
N THR A 43 8.51 -53.10 33.18
CA THR A 43 9.80 -52.72 33.75
C THR A 43 10.33 -53.84 34.63
N THR A 44 11.65 -54.00 34.63
CA THR A 44 12.35 -54.83 35.62
C THR A 44 13.15 -53.90 36.52
N ASN A 45 12.80 -53.88 37.81
CA ASN A 45 13.46 -53.07 38.83
C ASN A 45 14.40 -53.95 39.65
N ASP A 46 14.75 -53.49 40.84
CA ASP A 46 15.62 -54.16 41.81
C ASP A 46 14.92 -55.33 42.54
N SER A 47 15.64 -55.95 43.48
CA SER A 47 15.18 -57.04 44.33
C SER A 47 14.65 -56.52 45.69
N GLY A 48 14.06 -57.41 46.48
CA GLY A 48 13.68 -57.14 47.87
C GLY A 48 12.30 -56.50 48.08
N VAL A 49 11.97 -56.34 49.37
CA VAL A 49 10.71 -55.75 49.84
C VAL A 49 10.77 -54.22 49.85
N GLY A 50 9.62 -53.56 50.00
CA GLY A 50 9.49 -52.10 50.07
C GLY A 50 8.89 -51.47 48.81
N GLU A 51 8.90 -50.15 48.77
CA GLU A 51 8.35 -49.34 47.67
C GLU A 51 9.33 -49.22 46.50
N PHE A 52 8.77 -49.19 45.30
CA PHE A 52 9.51 -48.91 44.08
C PHE A 52 8.65 -48.09 43.11
N THR A 53 9.32 -47.32 42.27
CA THR A 53 8.71 -46.54 41.18
C THR A 53 9.35 -46.92 39.86
N SER A 54 8.56 -46.83 38.79
CA SER A 54 9.00 -47.15 37.44
C SER A 54 8.37 -46.19 36.43
N GLU A 55 9.11 -45.90 35.36
CA GLU A 55 8.61 -45.18 34.21
C GLU A 55 8.15 -46.17 33.14
N LEU A 56 6.87 -46.11 32.81
CA LEU A 56 6.29 -46.81 31.67
C LEU A 56 6.62 -45.98 30.42
N THR A 57 7.11 -46.63 29.37
CA THR A 57 7.50 -45.98 28.10
C THR A 57 6.90 -46.73 26.92
N GLY A 58 6.93 -46.13 25.73
CA GLY A 58 6.38 -46.75 24.52
C GLY A 58 4.85 -46.80 24.49
N LEU A 59 4.19 -45.96 25.29
CA LEU A 59 2.73 -45.89 25.32
C LEU A 59 2.20 -45.21 24.07
N THR A 60 0.96 -45.55 23.69
CA THR A 60 0.23 -44.83 22.64
C THR A 60 -0.66 -43.75 23.26
N GLY A 61 -0.76 -42.58 22.63
CA GLY A 61 -1.60 -41.48 23.11
C GLY A 61 -3.09 -41.81 23.05
N ALA A 62 -3.89 -41.13 23.88
CA ALA A 62 -5.34 -41.33 24.00
C ALA A 62 -5.77 -42.81 24.19
N THR A 63 -4.96 -43.61 24.87
CA THR A 63 -5.13 -45.06 25.03
C THR A 63 -5.28 -45.42 26.51
N VAL A 64 -6.19 -46.34 26.81
CA VAL A 64 -6.36 -46.90 28.17
C VAL A 64 -5.37 -48.03 28.37
N TYR A 65 -4.63 -47.98 29.47
CA TYR A 65 -3.72 -49.04 29.90
C TYR A 65 -4.12 -49.56 31.26
N TYR A 66 -4.09 -50.89 31.40
CA TYR A 66 -4.18 -51.62 32.64
C TYR A 66 -2.77 -51.96 33.12
N VAL A 67 -2.54 -51.81 34.42
CA VAL A 67 -1.20 -51.85 35.02
C VAL A 67 -1.25 -52.66 36.30
N ARG A 68 -0.26 -53.55 36.49
CA ARG A 68 -0.05 -54.29 37.74
C ARG A 68 1.41 -54.22 38.15
N ALA A 69 1.65 -54.00 39.44
CA ALA A 69 2.96 -54.28 40.03
C ALA A 69 3.17 -55.80 40.12
N TYR A 70 4.39 -56.29 39.98
CA TYR A 70 4.73 -57.70 40.18
C TYR A 70 5.99 -57.87 41.03
N ALA A 71 6.09 -59.02 41.69
CA ALA A 71 7.27 -59.47 42.43
C ALA A 71 7.50 -60.96 42.17
N ILE A 72 8.73 -61.33 41.90
CA ILE A 72 9.17 -62.70 41.61
C ILE A 72 10.06 -63.15 42.77
N ASN A 73 9.77 -64.33 43.32
CA ASN A 73 10.67 -65.03 44.22
C ASN A 73 10.78 -66.49 43.79
N LYS A 74 11.45 -67.33 44.60
CA LYS A 74 11.60 -68.76 44.30
C LYS A 74 10.27 -69.52 44.21
N ALA A 75 9.21 -69.05 44.86
CA ALA A 75 7.89 -69.71 44.86
C ALA A 75 7.05 -69.36 43.62
N GLY A 76 7.28 -68.22 43.00
CA GLY A 76 6.58 -67.80 41.78
C GLY A 76 6.46 -66.29 41.66
N ILE A 77 5.44 -65.87 40.91
CA ILE A 77 5.14 -64.46 40.64
C ILE A 77 3.89 -64.08 41.42
N ALA A 78 3.99 -63.02 42.21
CA ALA A 78 2.84 -62.34 42.80
C ALA A 78 2.58 -61.05 42.02
N TYR A 79 1.29 -60.77 41.78
CA TYR A 79 0.86 -59.53 41.16
C TYR A 79 0.03 -58.71 42.16
N GLY A 80 0.24 -57.40 42.15
CA GLY A 80 -0.57 -56.45 42.88
C GLY A 80 -1.97 -56.27 42.27
N GLU A 81 -2.70 -55.33 42.86
CA GLU A 81 -3.98 -54.87 42.32
C GLU A 81 -3.80 -54.26 40.93
N GLU A 82 -4.79 -54.48 40.08
CA GLU A 82 -4.86 -53.82 38.78
C GLU A 82 -5.36 -52.40 38.94
N VAL A 83 -4.65 -51.47 38.32
CA VAL A 83 -5.07 -50.08 38.17
C VAL A 83 -5.10 -49.74 36.69
N GLN A 84 -5.96 -48.81 36.30
CA GLN A 84 -6.00 -48.31 34.94
C GLN A 84 -5.68 -46.81 34.89
N PHE A 85 -5.13 -46.36 33.77
CA PHE A 85 -4.98 -44.96 33.44
C PHE A 85 -5.16 -44.74 31.94
N THR A 86 -5.42 -43.50 31.53
CA THR A 86 -5.52 -43.10 30.12
C THR A 86 -4.40 -42.13 29.81
N THR A 87 -3.62 -42.41 28.77
CA THR A 87 -2.58 -41.50 28.28
C THR A 87 -3.19 -40.22 27.71
N ALA A 88 -2.43 -39.12 27.75
CA ALA A 88 -2.84 -37.89 27.07
C ALA A 88 -2.90 -38.12 25.54
N PRO A 89 -3.70 -37.34 24.78
CA PRO A 89 -3.66 -37.40 23.32
C PRO A 89 -2.30 -37.02 22.75
N THR A 90 -1.93 -37.60 21.61
CA THR A 90 -0.69 -37.26 20.90
C THR A 90 -0.75 -35.82 20.39
N PRO A 91 0.28 -34.99 20.66
CA PRO A 91 0.38 -33.66 20.07
C PRO A 91 0.37 -33.67 18.54
N VAL A 92 -0.36 -32.72 17.96
CA VAL A 92 -0.40 -32.44 16.51
C VAL A 92 -0.17 -30.95 16.27
N LEU A 93 -0.02 -30.54 15.01
CA LEU A 93 0.04 -29.12 14.67
C LEU A 93 -1.25 -28.40 15.11
N PRO A 94 -1.15 -27.12 15.53
CA PRO A 94 -2.33 -26.37 15.90
C PRO A 94 -3.21 -26.07 14.69
N THR A 95 -4.48 -25.75 14.93
CA THR A 95 -5.39 -25.23 13.89
C THR A 95 -5.56 -23.74 14.07
N VAL A 96 -5.33 -22.98 13.01
CA VAL A 96 -5.41 -21.52 13.02
C VAL A 96 -6.17 -21.01 11.78
N ALA A 97 -6.98 -19.97 11.96
CA ALA A 97 -7.70 -19.28 10.90
C ALA A 97 -7.16 -17.85 10.76
N THR A 98 -7.06 -17.34 9.53
CA THR A 98 -6.60 -15.96 9.29
C THR A 98 -7.81 -15.02 9.24
N THR A 99 -7.71 -13.89 9.95
CA THR A 99 -8.75 -12.86 9.94
C THR A 99 -8.59 -11.96 8.73
N LEU A 100 -9.71 -11.53 8.12
CA LEU A 100 -9.72 -10.58 6.99
C LEU A 100 -8.92 -9.32 7.30
N VAL A 101 -8.28 -8.78 6.26
CA VAL A 101 -7.51 -7.53 6.36
C VAL A 101 -8.45 -6.33 6.39
N SER A 102 -8.11 -5.34 7.19
CA SER A 102 -8.84 -4.08 7.37
C SER A 102 -7.88 -2.91 7.61
N ASN A 103 -8.40 -1.68 7.72
CA ASN A 103 -7.60 -0.46 7.97
C ASN A 103 -6.39 -0.31 7.04
N ILE A 104 -6.58 -0.63 5.76
CA ILE A 104 -5.53 -0.61 4.76
C ILE A 104 -5.16 0.84 4.45
N THR A 105 -3.89 1.18 4.64
CA THR A 105 -3.29 2.47 4.29
C THR A 105 -2.29 2.30 3.15
N THR A 106 -1.49 3.32 2.88
CA THR A 106 -0.39 3.24 1.89
C THR A 106 0.80 2.42 2.40
N ASN A 107 0.93 2.19 3.71
CA ASN A 107 2.11 1.53 4.28
C ASN A 107 1.81 0.61 5.48
N SER A 108 0.54 0.41 5.80
CA SER A 108 0.10 -0.46 6.89
C SER A 108 -1.26 -1.09 6.62
N ALA A 109 -1.56 -2.15 7.36
CA ALA A 109 -2.88 -2.76 7.42
C ALA A 109 -3.09 -3.49 8.75
N SER A 110 -4.33 -3.81 9.10
CA SER A 110 -4.66 -4.63 10.26
C SER A 110 -5.19 -6.00 9.82
N SER A 111 -4.73 -7.07 10.48
CA SER A 111 -5.24 -8.43 10.31
C SER A 111 -5.21 -9.13 11.68
N GLY A 112 -5.03 -10.45 11.68
CA GLY A 112 -4.93 -11.27 12.88
C GLY A 112 -5.24 -12.72 12.55
N GLY A 113 -5.64 -13.45 13.57
CA GLY A 113 -6.12 -14.80 13.41
C GLY A 113 -6.78 -15.33 14.66
N SER A 114 -7.23 -16.57 14.58
CA SER A 114 -7.79 -17.31 15.70
C SER A 114 -7.15 -18.68 15.75
N VAL A 115 -6.50 -19.01 16.86
CA VAL A 115 -6.05 -20.39 17.12
C VAL A 115 -7.24 -21.15 17.69
N THR A 116 -7.89 -21.96 16.86
CA THR A 116 -9.11 -22.69 17.22
C THR A 116 -8.85 -24.01 17.91
N ASP A 117 -7.64 -24.56 17.74
CA ASP A 117 -7.17 -25.77 18.40
C ASP A 117 -5.65 -25.68 18.62
N ASP A 118 -5.16 -26.00 19.81
CA ASP A 118 -3.73 -26.03 20.13
C ASP A 118 -3.04 -27.34 19.72
N GLY A 119 -3.82 -28.33 19.27
CA GLY A 119 -3.30 -29.62 18.84
C GLY A 119 -2.78 -30.46 20.00
N ASN A 120 -3.34 -30.31 21.21
CA ASN A 120 -2.90 -31.00 22.43
C ASN A 120 -1.48 -30.63 22.89
N ALA A 121 -0.94 -29.49 22.43
CA ALA A 121 0.31 -28.95 22.91
C ALA A 121 0.24 -27.43 23.05
N THR A 122 0.86 -26.90 24.10
CA THR A 122 0.85 -25.47 24.37
C THR A 122 1.38 -24.65 23.20
N ILE A 123 0.62 -23.62 22.80
CA ILE A 123 1.05 -22.64 21.80
C ILE A 123 2.18 -21.78 22.37
N THR A 124 3.36 -21.88 21.76
CA THR A 124 4.59 -21.16 22.12
C THR A 124 4.80 -19.86 21.33
N GLY A 125 4.03 -19.64 20.27
CA GLY A 125 4.06 -18.38 19.52
C GLY A 125 2.93 -18.31 18.50
N ARG A 126 2.38 -17.12 18.28
CA ARG A 126 1.36 -16.85 17.24
C ARG A 126 1.55 -15.47 16.64
N GLY A 127 0.96 -15.25 15.48
CA GLY A 127 0.95 -13.95 14.81
C GLY A 127 0.48 -14.08 13.37
N VAL A 128 0.86 -13.11 12.55
CA VAL A 128 0.58 -13.10 11.12
C VAL A 128 1.89 -12.98 10.35
N CYS A 129 2.01 -13.69 9.23
CA CYS A 129 3.09 -13.55 8.27
C CYS A 129 2.56 -13.05 6.92
N TRP A 130 3.35 -12.25 6.20
CA TRP A 130 2.97 -11.67 4.92
C TRP A 130 4.15 -11.52 3.95
N SER A 131 3.84 -11.52 2.66
CA SER A 131 4.81 -11.39 1.57
C SER A 131 4.15 -10.86 0.29
N LEU A 132 4.97 -10.41 -0.67
CA LEU A 132 4.54 -10.08 -2.04
C LEU A 132 4.26 -11.33 -2.89
N THR A 133 4.64 -12.51 -2.38
CA THR A 133 4.40 -13.81 -3.02
C THR A 133 3.45 -14.68 -2.20
N THR A 134 2.71 -15.56 -2.88
CA THR A 134 1.81 -16.54 -2.24
C THR A 134 2.54 -17.47 -1.28
N ASN A 135 1.80 -18.00 -0.32
CA ASN A 135 2.19 -18.91 0.75
C ASN A 135 3.27 -18.33 1.68
N PRO A 136 3.07 -17.13 2.26
CA PRO A 136 4.01 -16.58 3.22
C PRO A 136 4.18 -17.54 4.41
N THR A 137 5.39 -17.53 4.96
CA THR A 137 5.76 -18.32 6.13
C THR A 137 6.38 -17.42 7.20
N ILE A 138 6.69 -17.98 8.36
CA ILE A 138 7.38 -17.24 9.43
C ILE A 138 8.82 -16.80 9.08
N ASP A 139 9.35 -17.18 7.92
CA ASP A 139 10.64 -16.70 7.40
C ASP A 139 10.50 -15.39 6.58
N ASP A 140 9.27 -15.00 6.21
CA ASP A 140 8.95 -13.70 5.61
C ASP A 140 8.76 -12.62 6.70
N PHE A 141 8.12 -11.50 6.35
CA PHE A 141 7.68 -10.53 7.35
C PHE A 141 6.62 -11.16 8.25
N LYS A 142 6.73 -10.91 9.56
CA LYS A 142 5.77 -11.42 10.55
C LYS A 142 5.61 -10.51 11.76
N THR A 143 4.47 -10.63 12.43
CA THR A 143 4.26 -10.14 13.79
C THR A 143 4.57 -11.24 14.82
N SER A 144 4.58 -10.88 16.10
CA SER A 144 4.66 -11.81 17.22
C SER A 144 3.67 -11.37 18.28
N ASP A 145 2.51 -12.02 18.31
CA ASP A 145 1.31 -11.59 19.06
C ASP A 145 1.05 -12.48 20.29
N GLY A 146 2.13 -13.05 20.84
CA GLY A 146 2.15 -13.79 22.09
C GLY A 146 1.92 -15.29 21.95
N THR A 147 1.30 -15.88 22.96
CA THR A 147 1.11 -17.33 23.15
C THR A 147 -0.35 -17.66 23.46
N GLY A 148 -0.68 -18.96 23.50
CA GLY A 148 -2.01 -19.46 23.84
C GLY A 148 -3.01 -19.47 22.67
N SER A 149 -4.21 -19.99 22.95
CA SER A 149 -5.29 -20.13 21.97
C SER A 149 -6.20 -18.89 21.90
N GLY A 150 -7.14 -18.89 20.95
CA GLY A 150 -8.11 -17.83 20.75
C GLY A 150 -7.68 -16.75 19.77
N ASP A 151 -8.44 -15.66 19.76
CA ASP A 151 -8.28 -14.56 18.80
C ASP A 151 -7.09 -13.66 19.13
N PHE A 152 -6.46 -13.14 18.09
CA PHE A 152 -5.42 -12.12 18.17
C PHE A 152 -5.50 -11.20 16.96
N SER A 153 -4.99 -9.98 17.14
CA SER A 153 -4.92 -8.94 16.12
C SER A 153 -3.46 -8.57 15.84
N SER A 154 -3.16 -8.22 14.59
CA SER A 154 -1.81 -7.91 14.15
C SER A 154 -1.80 -6.62 13.32
N GLU A 155 -0.80 -5.77 13.53
CA GLU A 155 -0.54 -4.59 12.69
C GLU A 155 0.60 -4.90 11.70
N LEU A 156 0.27 -4.91 10.42
CA LEU A 156 1.22 -5.06 9.33
C LEU A 156 1.76 -3.67 9.03
N THR A 157 3.08 -3.49 9.14
CA THR A 157 3.76 -2.20 8.92
C THR A 157 4.85 -2.35 7.86
N SER A 158 5.42 -1.22 7.44
CA SER A 158 6.48 -1.17 6.42
C SER A 158 6.07 -1.78 5.08
N LEU A 159 4.79 -1.64 4.72
CA LEU A 159 4.29 -2.04 3.40
C LEU A 159 4.64 -0.95 2.38
N ALA A 160 4.95 -1.37 1.15
CA ALA A 160 5.06 -0.46 0.02
C ALA A 160 3.66 -0.07 -0.51
N PRO A 161 3.41 1.19 -0.91
CA PRO A 161 2.14 1.63 -1.49
C PRO A 161 1.77 0.88 -2.77
N GLY A 162 0.47 0.81 -3.09
CA GLY A 162 -0.06 0.18 -4.32
C GLY A 162 0.25 -1.31 -4.55
N GLU A 163 1.03 -1.94 -3.67
CA GLU A 163 1.46 -3.33 -3.80
C GLU A 163 0.40 -4.32 -3.30
N THR A 164 0.39 -5.52 -3.90
CA THR A 164 -0.45 -6.64 -3.49
C THR A 164 0.32 -7.59 -2.57
N TYR A 165 -0.23 -7.84 -1.38
CA TYR A 165 0.33 -8.73 -0.37
C TYR A 165 -0.56 -9.94 -0.13
N TYR A 166 0.08 -11.04 0.25
CA TYR A 166 -0.52 -12.27 0.73
C TYR A 166 -0.24 -12.39 2.22
N VAL A 167 -1.25 -12.79 3.01
CA VAL A 167 -1.18 -12.81 4.47
C VAL A 167 -1.76 -14.10 5.04
N ARG A 168 -1.10 -14.67 6.05
CA ARG A 168 -1.52 -15.87 6.78
C ARG A 168 -1.25 -15.73 8.26
N ALA A 169 -2.24 -16.07 9.09
CA ALA A 169 -2.02 -16.29 10.51
C ALA A 169 -1.13 -17.52 10.72
N TYR A 170 -0.30 -17.52 11.77
CA TYR A 170 0.50 -18.67 12.16
C TYR A 170 0.36 -18.94 13.66
N ALA A 171 0.54 -20.21 14.05
CA ALA A 171 0.64 -20.64 15.44
C ALA A 171 1.66 -21.78 15.56
N THR A 172 2.48 -21.76 16.60
CA THR A 172 3.56 -22.72 16.85
C THR A 172 3.32 -23.42 18.17
N ASN A 173 3.46 -24.74 18.19
CA ASN A 173 3.54 -25.55 19.41
C ASN A 173 4.78 -26.47 19.35
N SER A 174 4.88 -27.46 20.23
CA SER A 174 6.03 -28.38 20.24
C SER A 174 6.16 -29.27 19.01
N VAL A 175 5.10 -29.44 18.21
CA VAL A 175 5.11 -30.23 16.97
C VAL A 175 5.63 -29.41 15.79
N GLY A 176 5.33 -28.11 15.77
CA GLY A 176 5.79 -27.18 14.74
C GLY A 176 4.85 -25.99 14.55
N THR A 177 4.97 -25.34 13.40
CA THR A 177 4.17 -24.16 13.03
C THR A 177 3.09 -24.54 12.02
N ALA A 178 1.84 -24.23 12.36
CA ALA A 178 0.71 -24.26 11.43
C ALA A 178 0.38 -22.87 10.92
N TYR A 179 -0.35 -22.83 9.80
CA TYR A 179 -0.72 -21.61 9.12
C TYR A 179 -2.19 -21.64 8.73
N GLY A 180 -2.82 -20.47 8.79
CA GLY A 180 -4.20 -20.29 8.38
C GLY A 180 -4.36 -20.23 6.87
N ASN A 181 -5.61 -20.00 6.45
CA ASN A 181 -5.93 -19.70 5.07
C ASN A 181 -5.23 -18.42 4.60
N GLU A 182 -4.80 -18.39 3.35
CA GLU A 182 -4.25 -17.19 2.75
C GLU A 182 -5.34 -16.17 2.44
N ILE A 183 -5.01 -14.91 2.65
CA ILE A 183 -5.82 -13.76 2.26
C ILE A 183 -4.94 -12.82 1.45
N THR A 184 -5.51 -12.20 0.42
CA THR A 184 -4.82 -11.23 -0.43
C THR A 184 -5.43 -9.85 -0.22
N PHE A 185 -4.59 -8.81 -0.16
CA PHE A 185 -5.02 -7.41 -0.14
C PHE A 185 -4.01 -6.53 -0.89
N SER A 186 -4.42 -5.34 -1.31
CA SER A 186 -3.51 -4.33 -1.85
C SER A 186 -3.50 -3.10 -0.97
N THR A 187 -2.32 -2.54 -0.69
CA THR A 187 -2.20 -1.22 -0.06
C THR A 187 -2.73 -0.11 -0.96
N ASN A 188 -3.12 1.01 -0.37
CA ASN A 188 -3.55 2.17 -1.14
C ASN A 188 -2.37 2.80 -1.89
N SER A 189 -2.63 3.36 -3.06
CA SER A 189 -1.69 4.21 -3.79
C SER A 189 -1.57 5.60 -3.14
N VAL A 190 -0.45 6.27 -3.36
CA VAL A 190 -0.23 7.65 -2.90
C VAL A 190 -0.99 8.63 -3.79
N VAL A 191 -1.69 9.58 -3.18
CA VAL A 191 -2.36 10.70 -3.88
C VAL A 191 -1.65 12.00 -3.52
N ALA A 192 -1.06 12.66 -4.51
CA ALA A 192 -0.40 13.95 -4.34
C ALA A 192 -1.07 15.03 -5.18
N THR A 193 -1.22 16.22 -4.58
CA THR A 193 -1.79 17.40 -5.25
C THR A 193 -0.74 18.49 -5.33
N PHE A 194 -0.55 19.02 -6.53
CA PHE A 194 0.40 20.08 -6.86
C PHE A 194 -0.34 21.28 -7.41
N PHE A 195 0.17 22.48 -7.11
CA PHE A 195 -0.27 23.71 -7.73
C PHE A 195 0.81 24.19 -8.71
N ALA A 196 0.42 24.95 -9.72
CA ALA A 196 1.37 25.47 -10.70
C ALA A 196 2.45 26.34 -10.02
N VAL A 197 3.72 26.00 -10.28
CA VAL A 197 4.89 26.78 -9.87
C VAL A 197 5.24 27.86 -10.89
N LYS A 198 4.70 27.75 -12.10
CA LYS A 198 4.61 28.84 -13.07
C LYS A 198 3.31 28.74 -13.83
N ASP A 199 2.68 29.87 -14.09
CA ASP A 199 1.64 30.00 -15.08
C ASP A 199 1.77 31.32 -15.86
N ALA A 200 1.38 31.30 -17.12
CA ALA A 200 1.45 32.50 -17.93
C ALA A 200 0.44 32.44 -19.08
N THR A 201 0.09 33.61 -19.59
CA THR A 201 -0.59 33.68 -20.88
C THR A 201 0.31 34.33 -21.92
N ILE A 202 0.32 33.78 -23.13
CA ILE A 202 0.97 34.38 -24.31
C ILE A 202 -0.08 34.77 -25.34
N PHE A 203 0.14 35.87 -26.05
CA PHE A 203 -0.82 36.42 -27.01
C PHE A 203 -0.23 36.85 -28.33
N ASN A 204 -0.96 36.54 -29.39
CA ASN A 204 -0.84 37.21 -30.66
C ASN A 204 -2.00 38.18 -30.88
N ASN A 205 -1.71 39.48 -30.98
CA ASN A 205 -2.71 40.48 -31.35
C ASN A 205 -2.60 40.82 -32.84
N GLN A 206 -3.52 40.30 -33.65
CA GLN A 206 -3.51 40.51 -35.10
C GLN A 206 -4.31 41.76 -35.56
N ALA A 207 -5.22 42.31 -34.75
CA ALA A 207 -6.15 43.35 -35.24
C ALA A 207 -5.58 44.78 -35.26
N ALA A 208 -4.36 45.01 -34.76
CA ALA A 208 -3.82 46.36 -34.61
C ALA A 208 -2.71 46.76 -35.59
N ASN A 209 -2.22 45.86 -36.46
CA ASN A 209 -0.96 46.12 -37.22
C ASN A 209 0.17 46.62 -36.28
N ALA A 210 0.12 46.20 -35.01
CA ALA A 210 1.08 46.58 -33.99
C ALA A 210 2.35 45.81 -34.31
N THR A 211 3.46 46.52 -34.45
CA THR A 211 4.71 46.14 -35.09
C THR A 211 5.38 44.84 -34.58
N ASN A 212 4.79 44.07 -33.65
CA ASN A 212 5.28 42.72 -33.32
C ASN A 212 4.24 41.71 -32.79
N GLY A 213 2.97 42.08 -32.50
CA GLY A 213 1.96 41.12 -32.03
C GLY A 213 2.41 40.17 -30.90
N ASN A 214 3.42 40.56 -30.11
CA ASN A 214 4.18 39.67 -29.25
C ASN A 214 3.98 40.05 -27.78
N TYR A 215 3.06 39.37 -27.11
CA TYR A 215 2.72 39.70 -25.72
C TYR A 215 2.72 38.45 -24.85
N GLY A 216 2.86 38.67 -23.56
CA GLY A 216 2.59 37.68 -22.54
C GLY A 216 2.57 38.28 -21.15
N ALA A 217 2.23 37.46 -20.16
CA ALA A 217 2.07 37.88 -18.79
C ALA A 217 1.97 36.67 -17.86
N GLY A 218 2.88 36.62 -16.88
CA GLY A 218 2.87 35.67 -15.77
C GLY A 218 2.28 36.23 -14.46
N GLY A 219 2.06 37.54 -14.35
CA GLY A 219 1.49 38.16 -13.14
C GLY A 219 -0.02 38.43 -13.20
N SER A 220 -0.69 37.96 -14.25
CA SER A 220 -2.13 38.16 -14.42
C SER A 220 -2.93 37.27 -13.49
N GLU A 221 -4.01 37.79 -12.91
CA GLU A 221 -4.93 37.02 -12.04
C GLU A 221 -5.82 36.05 -12.85
N LEU A 222 -5.88 36.21 -14.17
CA LEU A 222 -6.59 35.30 -15.08
C LEU A 222 -5.70 34.86 -16.24
N LEU A 223 -5.63 33.55 -16.44
CA LEU A 223 -5.02 32.87 -17.58
C LEU A 223 -6.01 32.81 -18.75
N GLN A 224 -5.58 33.09 -19.98
CA GLN A 224 -6.50 33.10 -21.13
C GLN A 224 -6.16 32.06 -22.20
N VAL A 225 -7.19 31.40 -22.72
CA VAL A 225 -7.08 30.43 -23.82
C VAL A 225 -8.16 30.71 -24.85
N GLY A 226 -7.78 30.76 -26.13
CA GLY A 226 -8.72 30.85 -27.25
C GLY A 226 -8.61 32.15 -28.04
N PHE A 227 -9.72 32.56 -28.66
CA PHE A 227 -9.77 33.68 -29.60
C PHE A 227 -10.78 34.76 -29.17
N ALA A 228 -10.38 36.03 -29.26
CA ALA A 228 -11.26 37.18 -29.02
C ALA A 228 -11.55 37.94 -30.33
N SER A 229 -12.83 38.04 -30.68
CA SER A 229 -13.35 38.84 -31.80
C SER A 229 -14.05 40.11 -31.28
N PRO A 230 -13.95 41.26 -31.96
CA PRO A 230 -13.26 41.50 -33.25
C PRO A 230 -11.76 41.86 -33.10
N THR A 231 -11.20 41.81 -31.89
CA THR A 231 -9.82 42.23 -31.60
C THR A 231 -8.75 41.31 -32.17
N GLY A 232 -9.08 40.15 -32.73
CA GLY A 232 -8.13 39.29 -33.42
C GLY A 232 -7.04 38.72 -32.50
N ILE A 233 -7.34 38.56 -31.21
CA ILE A 233 -6.36 38.09 -30.22
C ILE A 233 -6.43 36.57 -30.07
N TYR A 234 -5.29 35.91 -30.23
CA TYR A 234 -5.11 34.50 -29.90
C TYR A 234 -4.33 34.38 -28.60
N ALA A 235 -4.90 33.68 -27.62
CA ALA A 235 -4.28 33.44 -26.33
C ALA A 235 -4.01 31.95 -26.11
N ARG A 236 -2.89 31.66 -25.45
CA ARG A 236 -2.54 30.32 -24.96
C ARG A 236 -2.06 30.44 -23.53
N THR A 237 -2.36 29.44 -22.72
CA THR A 237 -1.92 29.37 -21.33
C THR A 237 -0.80 28.36 -21.20
N LEU A 238 0.25 28.71 -20.47
CA LEU A 238 1.34 27.80 -20.11
C LEU A 238 1.24 27.55 -18.61
N VAL A 239 1.48 26.31 -18.18
CA VAL A 239 1.55 25.93 -16.76
C VAL A 239 2.69 24.95 -16.55
N GLN A 240 3.40 25.07 -15.42
CA GLN A 240 4.44 24.14 -14.99
C GLN A 240 4.21 23.77 -13.53
N PHE A 241 4.42 22.50 -13.19
CA PHE A 241 4.31 21.96 -11.84
C PHE A 241 5.68 21.44 -11.38
N ASP A 242 6.02 21.59 -10.11
CA ASP A 242 7.19 20.95 -9.51
C ASP A 242 6.80 19.57 -8.99
N LEU A 243 7.42 18.52 -9.57
CA LEU A 243 7.17 17.12 -9.25
C LEU A 243 8.31 16.48 -8.47
N SER A 244 9.27 17.27 -7.98
CA SER A 244 10.48 16.79 -7.32
C SER A 244 10.24 16.00 -6.04
N SER A 245 9.05 16.08 -5.45
CA SER A 245 8.65 15.28 -4.29
C SER A 245 8.14 13.87 -4.65
N ILE A 246 7.89 13.58 -5.93
CA ILE A 246 7.53 12.23 -6.39
C ILE A 246 8.83 11.42 -6.58
N PRO A 247 8.94 10.22 -5.99
CA PRO A 247 10.10 9.34 -6.21
C PRO A 247 10.31 9.04 -7.68
N SER A 248 11.56 9.02 -8.14
CA SER A 248 11.88 8.83 -9.57
C SER A 248 11.53 7.45 -10.12
N ASP A 249 11.35 6.47 -9.24
CA ASP A 249 10.93 5.10 -9.53
C ASP A 249 9.41 4.89 -9.39
N ALA A 250 8.65 5.92 -9.01
CA ALA A 250 7.21 5.82 -8.88
C ALA A 250 6.51 5.47 -10.21
N VAL A 251 5.50 4.61 -10.11
CA VAL A 251 4.63 4.24 -11.22
C VAL A 251 3.38 5.11 -11.18
N ILE A 252 3.21 5.95 -12.19
CA ILE A 252 2.06 6.84 -12.30
C ILE A 252 0.84 6.05 -12.77
N GLU A 253 -0.21 6.02 -11.95
CA GLU A 253 -1.46 5.34 -12.26
C GLU A 253 -2.43 6.26 -13.01
N SER A 254 -2.60 7.49 -12.51
CA SER A 254 -3.49 8.47 -13.11
C SER A 254 -3.05 9.90 -12.83
N VAL A 255 -3.47 10.80 -13.72
CA VAL A 255 -3.20 12.23 -13.65
C VAL A 255 -4.48 12.98 -13.96
N THR A 256 -4.84 13.93 -13.10
CA THR A 256 -5.95 14.85 -13.29
C THR A 256 -5.43 16.28 -13.22
N LEU A 257 -5.53 17.00 -14.33
CA LEU A 257 -5.22 18.42 -14.42
C LEU A 257 -6.53 19.21 -14.33
N GLU A 258 -6.59 20.20 -13.45
CA GLU A 258 -7.77 20.99 -13.15
C GLU A 258 -7.50 22.49 -13.32
N PHE A 259 -8.44 23.18 -13.97
CA PHE A 259 -8.46 24.63 -14.06
C PHE A 259 -9.80 25.18 -13.59
N THR A 260 -9.77 26.15 -12.67
CA THR A 260 -10.98 26.85 -12.23
C THR A 260 -11.29 28.02 -13.17
N LEU A 261 -12.54 28.15 -13.61
CA LEU A 261 -12.98 29.30 -14.41
C LEU A 261 -13.06 30.57 -13.56
N GLY A 262 -12.42 31.64 -14.03
CA GLY A 262 -12.62 32.99 -13.52
C GLY A 262 -13.72 33.74 -14.29
N SER A 263 -13.82 33.50 -15.61
CA SER A 263 -14.94 33.95 -16.44
C SER A 263 -15.00 33.16 -17.75
N SER A 264 -16.18 33.09 -18.37
CA SER A 264 -16.35 32.46 -19.68
C SER A 264 -17.31 33.24 -20.56
N GLY A 265 -17.04 33.26 -21.87
CA GLY A 265 -18.04 33.60 -22.87
C GLY A 265 -19.14 32.53 -22.96
N THR A 266 -20.15 32.78 -23.79
CA THR A 266 -21.26 31.83 -24.04
C THR A 266 -20.85 30.66 -24.93
N PHE A 267 -19.82 30.84 -25.75
CA PHE A 267 -19.26 29.76 -26.56
C PHE A 267 -18.21 28.97 -25.78
N ILE A 268 -18.27 27.67 -25.96
CA ILE A 268 -17.50 26.69 -25.21
C ILE A 268 -16.58 25.97 -26.21
N PRO A 269 -15.32 26.44 -26.39
CA PRO A 269 -14.38 25.78 -27.30
C PRO A 269 -13.81 24.49 -26.67
N GLN A 270 -13.41 23.56 -27.52
CA GLN A 270 -12.50 22.50 -27.12
C GLN A 270 -11.12 23.10 -26.83
N ILE A 271 -10.56 22.80 -25.67
CA ILE A 271 -9.20 23.17 -25.28
C ILE A 271 -8.35 21.89 -25.24
N ASN A 272 -7.25 21.91 -25.97
CA ASN A 272 -6.27 20.84 -26.03
C ASN A 272 -5.08 21.22 -25.15
N VAL A 273 -4.57 20.24 -24.40
CA VAL A 273 -3.37 20.32 -23.59
C VAL A 273 -2.25 19.64 -24.36
N HIS A 274 -1.12 20.33 -24.55
CA HIS A 274 0.06 19.76 -25.22
C HIS A 274 1.30 19.91 -24.35
N LYS A 275 2.15 18.88 -24.34
CA LYS A 275 3.45 18.91 -23.64
C LYS A 275 4.37 19.98 -24.22
N LEU A 276 4.87 20.90 -23.40
CA LEU A 276 5.91 21.85 -23.84
C LEU A 276 7.25 21.13 -23.99
N THR A 277 8.03 21.52 -25.00
CA THR A 277 9.34 20.91 -25.31
C THR A 277 10.51 21.88 -25.19
N GLN A 278 10.25 23.12 -24.77
CA GLN A 278 11.25 24.15 -24.53
C GLN A 278 10.93 24.90 -23.24
N SER A 279 11.96 25.27 -22.47
CA SER A 279 11.83 26.03 -21.23
C SER A 279 11.32 27.45 -21.45
N TRP A 280 10.67 28.01 -20.44
CA TRP A 280 10.16 29.38 -20.45
C TRP A 280 10.22 30.02 -19.05
N THR A 281 10.13 31.35 -19.03
CA THR A 281 10.16 32.15 -17.80
C THR A 281 8.82 32.79 -17.51
N GLU A 282 8.51 32.90 -16.22
CA GLU A 282 7.34 33.63 -15.73
C GLU A 282 7.81 34.99 -15.22
N GLY A 283 7.15 36.07 -15.66
CA GLY A 283 7.37 37.40 -15.13
C GLY A 283 6.16 37.87 -14.32
N SER A 284 6.23 39.11 -13.84
CA SER A 284 5.18 39.70 -13.00
C SER A 284 4.23 40.62 -13.77
N THR A 285 4.34 40.69 -15.10
CA THR A 285 3.46 41.54 -15.90
C THR A 285 2.01 41.06 -15.74
N SER A 286 1.13 41.98 -15.38
CA SER A 286 -0.29 41.73 -15.16
C SER A 286 -1.13 42.61 -16.08
N PHE A 287 -2.16 42.04 -16.68
CA PHE A 287 -3.10 42.75 -17.57
C PHE A 287 -4.57 42.38 -17.31
N CYS A 288 -4.82 41.41 -16.44
CA CYS A 288 -6.14 40.96 -16.01
C CYS A 288 -6.18 40.82 -14.50
N THR A 289 -7.24 41.33 -13.92
CA THR A 289 -7.63 41.08 -12.53
C THR A 289 -8.75 40.04 -12.44
N TYR A 290 -8.91 39.46 -11.25
CA TYR A 290 -9.85 38.42 -10.88
C TYR A 290 -11.31 38.81 -11.11
N ASN A 291 -11.64 40.10 -10.89
CA ASN A 291 -12.96 40.66 -11.20
C ASN A 291 -13.22 40.86 -12.70
N ASN A 292 -12.41 40.23 -13.56
CA ASN A 292 -12.54 40.22 -15.00
C ASN A 292 -12.29 41.59 -15.68
N ALA A 293 -11.55 42.49 -15.03
CA ALA A 293 -11.08 43.74 -15.65
C ALA A 293 -9.79 43.47 -16.45
N CYS A 294 -9.95 42.78 -17.57
CA CYS A 294 -8.87 42.50 -18.50
C CYS A 294 -8.67 43.63 -19.50
N ASN A 295 -7.43 44.03 -19.74
CA ASN A 295 -7.14 44.79 -20.96
C ASN A 295 -7.36 43.87 -22.18
N THR A 296 -8.00 44.40 -23.21
CA THR A 296 -8.34 43.65 -24.43
C THR A 296 -7.36 43.88 -25.56
N GLN A 297 -6.20 44.49 -25.27
CA GLN A 297 -5.15 44.82 -26.24
C GLN A 297 -3.81 44.14 -25.93
N GLY A 298 -3.66 43.52 -24.75
CA GLY A 298 -2.36 43.17 -24.17
C GLY A 298 -1.65 44.42 -23.62
N ILE A 299 -0.76 44.25 -22.63
CA ILE A 299 0.24 45.29 -22.31
C ILE A 299 1.54 44.87 -23.01
N ALA A 300 2.14 45.80 -23.77
CA ALA A 300 3.52 45.64 -24.22
C ALA A 300 4.41 45.51 -23.00
N ILE A 301 5.12 44.39 -22.86
CA ILE A 301 6.06 44.18 -21.77
C ILE A 301 7.21 45.18 -21.96
N SER A 302 7.63 45.83 -20.88
CA SER A 302 8.81 46.71 -20.92
C SER A 302 10.06 45.90 -21.30
N PRO A 303 10.94 46.42 -22.19
CA PRO A 303 12.22 45.77 -22.49
C PRO A 303 13.00 45.45 -21.21
N GLY A 304 13.43 44.19 -21.06
CA GLY A 304 14.07 43.69 -19.83
C GLY A 304 13.14 42.94 -18.86
N GLY A 305 11.88 42.71 -19.22
CA GLY A 305 10.98 41.83 -18.46
C GLY A 305 11.40 40.36 -18.49
N THR A 306 10.91 39.54 -17.56
CA THR A 306 11.17 38.09 -17.52
C THR A 306 9.98 37.27 -18.02
N ASP A 307 8.94 37.91 -18.55
CA ASP A 307 7.75 37.22 -19.06
C ASP A 307 8.04 36.42 -20.34
N VAL A 308 7.45 35.24 -20.43
CA VAL A 308 7.27 34.52 -21.70
C VAL A 308 6.30 35.27 -22.59
N THR A 309 6.50 35.21 -23.91
CA THR A 309 5.65 35.88 -24.90
C THR A 309 5.31 34.96 -26.06
N TRP A 310 4.52 35.44 -27.02
CA TRP A 310 4.17 34.66 -28.20
C TRP A 310 5.39 34.27 -29.05
N ASN A 311 6.41 35.11 -29.16
CA ASN A 311 7.59 34.87 -29.99
C ASN A 311 8.84 34.47 -29.18
N GLU A 312 8.90 34.78 -27.87
CA GLU A 312 10.10 34.58 -27.05
C GLU A 312 9.80 33.75 -25.79
N THR A 313 10.71 32.83 -25.42
CA THR A 313 10.65 32.05 -24.16
C THR A 313 10.87 32.91 -22.93
N THR A 314 11.60 34.02 -23.11
CA THR A 314 11.94 35.03 -22.11
C THR A 314 12.11 36.34 -22.84
N TYR A 315 11.23 37.30 -22.56
CA TYR A 315 11.20 38.57 -23.26
C TYR A 315 12.51 39.35 -23.10
N SER A 316 13.15 39.73 -24.20
CA SER A 316 14.35 40.58 -24.17
C SER A 316 14.12 41.94 -24.83
N GLY A 317 12.98 42.15 -25.47
CA GLY A 317 12.72 43.31 -26.34
C GLY A 317 13.48 43.29 -27.66
N SER A 318 14.26 42.24 -27.93
CA SER A 318 15.14 42.10 -29.09
C SER A 318 15.04 40.74 -29.79
N ASN A 319 14.09 39.88 -29.40
CA ASN A 319 13.97 38.51 -29.90
C ASN A 319 15.24 37.66 -29.73
N ALA A 320 15.96 37.88 -28.62
CA ALA A 320 17.20 37.16 -28.34
C ALA A 320 16.96 35.71 -27.89
N ASN A 321 15.77 35.41 -27.36
CA ASN A 321 15.38 34.09 -26.86
C ASN A 321 14.11 33.57 -27.56
N PRO A 322 14.13 33.34 -28.88
CA PRO A 322 12.92 32.97 -29.60
C PRO A 322 12.46 31.55 -29.27
N TRP A 323 11.15 31.33 -29.35
CA TRP A 323 10.64 29.99 -29.59
C TRP A 323 11.12 29.48 -30.95
N SER A 324 11.31 28.16 -31.09
CA SER A 324 11.57 27.60 -32.43
C SER A 324 10.37 27.75 -33.38
N ALA A 325 9.16 27.96 -32.84
CA ALA A 325 7.96 28.34 -33.56
C ALA A 325 7.08 29.32 -32.74
N PRO A 326 6.50 30.38 -33.34
CA PRO A 326 5.62 31.30 -32.64
C PRO A 326 4.42 30.61 -31.96
N GLY A 327 4.08 31.08 -30.77
CA GLY A 327 3.01 30.55 -29.92
C GLY A 327 3.45 29.42 -28.99
N GLY A 328 4.76 29.20 -28.82
CA GLY A 328 5.31 28.13 -28.00
C GLY A 328 5.59 26.84 -28.78
N VAL A 329 6.56 26.07 -28.30
CA VAL A 329 6.98 24.79 -28.89
C VAL A 329 6.49 23.63 -28.03
N PHE A 330 5.72 22.75 -28.64
CA PHE A 330 5.02 21.67 -27.94
C PHE A 330 4.89 20.42 -28.82
N ALA A 331 4.59 19.29 -28.19
CA ALA A 331 4.33 18.03 -28.89
C ALA A 331 3.08 18.13 -29.79
N ALA A 332 3.17 17.60 -31.01
CA ALA A 332 2.08 17.69 -31.98
C ALA A 332 0.80 16.99 -31.50
N SER A 333 0.94 15.83 -30.83
CA SER A 333 -0.17 15.12 -30.20
C SER A 333 -0.59 15.85 -28.93
N ALA A 334 -1.91 15.98 -28.74
CA ALA A 334 -2.46 16.49 -27.49
C ALA A 334 -2.28 15.44 -26.39
N SER A 335 -1.78 15.87 -25.23
CA SER A 335 -1.72 15.06 -24.02
C SER A 335 -3.13 14.80 -23.50
N ALA A 336 -4.02 15.81 -23.57
CA ALA A 336 -5.44 15.68 -23.26
C ALA A 336 -6.28 16.69 -24.05
N THR A 337 -7.59 16.42 -24.08
CA THR A 337 -8.59 17.28 -24.69
C THR A 337 -9.74 17.43 -23.69
N SER A 338 -10.24 18.66 -23.50
CA SER A 338 -11.33 18.93 -22.57
C SER A 338 -12.61 18.19 -22.99
N VAL A 339 -13.24 17.48 -22.06
CA VAL A 339 -14.60 16.95 -22.23
C VAL A 339 -15.51 17.78 -21.34
N ASP A 340 -16.35 18.61 -21.96
CA ASP A 340 -17.36 19.44 -21.30
C ASP A 340 -16.80 20.62 -20.47
N VAL A 341 -17.25 21.81 -20.79
CA VAL A 341 -16.64 23.07 -20.33
C VAL A 341 -17.70 24.01 -19.74
N GLY A 342 -18.81 23.42 -19.25
CA GLY A 342 -19.95 24.07 -18.61
C GLY A 342 -19.93 24.10 -17.07
N ALA A 343 -18.95 23.48 -16.42
CA ALA A 343 -18.76 23.55 -14.96
C ALA A 343 -17.83 24.71 -14.58
N SER A 344 -17.88 25.19 -13.32
CA SER A 344 -16.96 26.19 -12.77
C SER A 344 -15.48 25.74 -12.78
N THR A 345 -15.22 24.48 -13.10
CA THR A 345 -13.91 23.86 -13.28
C THR A 345 -13.85 23.09 -14.59
N VAL A 346 -12.64 22.92 -15.13
CA VAL A 346 -12.35 22.10 -16.30
C VAL A 346 -11.32 21.06 -15.89
N LEU A 347 -11.67 19.79 -16.10
CA LEU A 347 -10.84 18.65 -15.75
C LEU A 347 -10.29 17.97 -17.01
N TYR A 348 -9.04 17.54 -16.92
CA TYR A 348 -8.38 16.76 -17.95
C TYR A 348 -7.79 15.50 -17.30
N THR A 349 -8.20 14.34 -17.83
CA THR A 349 -7.65 13.03 -17.46
C THR A 349 -7.47 12.24 -18.75
N SER A 350 -6.27 11.70 -18.96
CA SER A 350 -5.95 10.92 -20.15
C SER A 350 -4.69 10.10 -19.95
N THR A 351 -4.47 9.12 -20.83
CA THR A 351 -3.19 8.40 -20.90
C THR A 351 -2.04 9.33 -21.30
N GLY A 352 -2.27 10.30 -22.20
CA GLY A 352 -1.22 11.25 -22.61
C GLY A 352 -0.71 12.14 -21.47
N LEU A 353 -1.58 12.58 -20.55
CA LEU A 353 -1.14 13.30 -19.35
C LEU A 353 -0.33 12.41 -18.40
N LYS A 354 -0.77 11.15 -18.22
CA LYS A 354 -0.03 10.15 -17.45
C LYS A 354 1.36 9.91 -18.05
N ASP A 355 1.46 9.70 -19.36
CA ASP A 355 2.74 9.44 -20.04
C ASP A 355 3.69 10.62 -19.93
N ASP A 356 3.16 11.85 -20.01
CA ASP A 356 3.94 13.07 -19.77
C ASP A 356 4.52 13.11 -18.36
N VAL A 357 3.67 12.94 -17.34
CA VAL A 357 4.11 12.96 -15.93
C VAL A 357 5.07 11.82 -15.64
N GLN A 358 4.79 10.59 -16.10
CA GLN A 358 5.68 9.44 -15.95
C GLN A 358 7.05 9.76 -16.54
N SER A 359 7.10 10.34 -17.75
CA SER A 359 8.38 10.68 -18.38
C SER A 359 9.19 11.71 -17.57
N TRP A 360 8.52 12.68 -16.95
CA TRP A 360 9.15 13.72 -16.12
C TRP A 360 9.68 13.17 -14.80
N VAL A 361 8.86 12.38 -14.10
CA VAL A 361 9.25 11.71 -12.86
C VAL A 361 10.43 10.75 -13.11
N SER A 362 10.45 10.08 -14.26
CA SER A 362 11.53 9.17 -14.66
C SER A 362 12.78 9.88 -15.21
N GLY A 363 12.85 11.21 -15.13
CA GLY A 363 14.07 12.00 -15.41
C GLY A 363 14.08 12.83 -16.71
N SER A 364 13.01 12.84 -17.50
CA SER A 364 12.91 13.77 -18.65
C SER A 364 12.71 15.21 -18.19
N SER A 365 13.13 16.18 -19.02
CA SER A 365 12.90 17.59 -18.70
C SER A 365 11.40 17.93 -18.63
N ASN A 366 10.99 18.53 -17.51
CA ASN A 366 9.64 19.04 -17.29
C ASN A 366 9.58 20.54 -17.62
N PHE A 367 8.94 20.89 -18.74
CA PHE A 367 8.63 22.28 -19.10
C PHE A 367 7.15 22.62 -18.93
N GLY A 368 6.36 21.67 -18.42
CA GLY A 368 4.92 21.80 -18.24
C GLY A 368 4.11 21.62 -19.52
N TRP A 369 2.92 22.21 -19.54
CA TRP A 369 1.97 22.10 -20.63
C TRP A 369 1.56 23.46 -21.18
N ILE A 370 1.10 23.45 -22.43
CA ILE A 370 0.41 24.57 -23.08
C ILE A 370 -1.03 24.19 -23.40
N LEU A 371 -1.96 25.08 -23.08
CA LEU A 371 -3.38 24.98 -23.38
C LEU A 371 -3.69 25.88 -24.56
N LYS A 372 -4.34 25.30 -25.59
CA LYS A 372 -4.77 26.02 -26.79
C LYS A 372 -6.10 25.48 -27.31
N THR A 373 -6.85 26.32 -28.00
CA THR A 373 -7.93 25.85 -28.88
C THR A 373 -7.36 25.53 -30.26
N ASP A 374 -8.09 24.75 -31.04
CA ASP A 374 -7.90 24.76 -32.50
C ASP A 374 -8.45 26.08 -33.06
N PHE A 375 -7.93 26.53 -34.22
CA PHE A 375 -8.22 27.86 -34.73
C PHE A 375 -9.71 28.01 -35.09
N ILE A 376 -10.45 28.79 -34.28
CA ILE A 376 -11.85 29.14 -34.53
C ILE A 376 -11.89 30.66 -34.75
N THR A 377 -12.05 31.09 -36.00
CA THR A 377 -11.85 32.50 -36.40
C THR A 377 -13.14 33.35 -36.34
N ASN A 378 -14.31 32.74 -36.17
CA ASN A 378 -15.60 33.38 -36.48
C ASN A 378 -16.52 33.61 -35.26
N SER A 379 -16.11 33.26 -34.04
CA SER A 379 -16.87 33.48 -32.80
C SER A 379 -15.93 33.81 -31.63
N SER A 380 -16.39 34.59 -30.65
CA SER A 380 -15.60 34.85 -29.43
C SER A 380 -15.54 33.56 -28.59
N ALA A 381 -14.35 32.97 -28.49
CA ALA A 381 -14.09 31.69 -27.85
C ALA A 381 -13.08 31.81 -26.69
N MET A 382 -12.87 33.00 -26.16
CA MET A 382 -11.92 33.22 -25.08
C MET A 382 -12.43 32.64 -23.76
N ARG A 383 -11.63 31.77 -23.14
CA ARG A 383 -11.83 31.21 -21.81
C ARG A 383 -10.81 31.79 -20.85
N ARG A 384 -11.26 32.10 -19.63
CA ARG A 384 -10.40 32.64 -18.59
C ARG A 384 -10.39 31.75 -17.37
N PHE A 385 -9.23 31.20 -17.06
CA PHE A 385 -8.98 30.40 -15.87
C PHE A 385 -8.32 31.27 -14.81
N ARG A 386 -8.48 30.92 -13.55
CA ARG A 386 -7.71 31.56 -12.47
C ARG A 386 -6.26 31.12 -12.57
N SER A 387 -5.34 32.08 -12.45
CA SER A 387 -3.92 31.82 -12.22
C SER A 387 -3.64 31.59 -10.74
N ARG A 388 -2.39 31.32 -10.40
CA ARG A 388 -1.88 31.38 -9.03
C ARG A 388 -2.14 32.74 -8.38
N GLU A 389 -1.83 33.84 -9.07
CA GLU A 389 -2.04 35.21 -8.57
C GLU A 389 -3.53 35.48 -8.36
N GLY A 390 -4.39 34.98 -9.25
CA GLY A 390 -5.84 35.11 -9.13
C GLY A 390 -6.42 34.29 -7.99
N ALA A 391 -5.88 33.11 -7.72
CA ALA A 391 -6.28 32.28 -6.60
C ALA A 391 -6.00 33.01 -5.27
N VAL A 392 -4.82 33.62 -5.15
CA VAL A 392 -4.45 34.48 -4.01
C VAL A 392 -5.37 35.69 -3.91
N ALA A 393 -5.60 36.41 -5.01
CA ALA A 393 -6.45 37.60 -5.03
C ALA A 393 -7.92 37.29 -4.67
N SER A 394 -8.41 36.09 -5.02
CA SER A 394 -9.76 35.63 -4.68
C SER A 394 -9.91 35.17 -3.22
N GLY A 395 -8.80 35.00 -2.49
CA GLY A 395 -8.79 34.40 -1.16
C GLY A 395 -9.02 32.89 -1.13
N SER A 396 -8.90 32.21 -2.28
CA SER A 396 -9.11 30.77 -2.44
C SER A 396 -7.99 30.15 -3.28
N THR A 397 -6.89 29.79 -2.61
CA THR A 397 -5.69 29.21 -3.23
C THR A 397 -5.97 27.92 -4.00
N ASP A 398 -6.99 27.16 -3.59
CA ASP A 398 -7.41 25.90 -4.23
C ASP A 398 -7.91 26.08 -5.67
N THR A 399 -8.08 27.33 -6.11
CA THR A 399 -8.57 27.64 -7.45
C THR A 399 -7.47 27.95 -8.47
N ALA A 400 -6.20 27.93 -8.05
CA ALA A 400 -5.06 27.95 -8.96
C ALA A 400 -5.05 26.69 -9.85
N PRO A 401 -4.31 26.67 -10.98
CA PRO A 401 -4.13 25.45 -11.75
C PRO A 401 -3.56 24.34 -10.87
N LYS A 402 -4.23 23.19 -10.89
CA LYS A 402 -4.01 22.10 -9.93
C LYS A 402 -3.79 20.79 -10.67
N LEU A 403 -2.85 19.98 -10.19
CA LEU A 403 -2.51 18.68 -10.73
C LEU A 403 -2.60 17.65 -9.61
N THR A 404 -3.46 16.65 -9.78
CA THR A 404 -3.55 15.51 -8.86
C THR A 404 -2.99 14.28 -9.53
N ILE A 405 -2.06 13.60 -8.86
CA ILE A 405 -1.34 12.43 -9.35
C ILE A 405 -1.58 11.28 -8.36
N VAL A 406 -1.95 10.12 -8.89
CA VAL A 406 -2.00 8.86 -8.14
C VAL A 406 -0.83 7.99 -8.59
N TYR A 407 -0.04 7.50 -7.64
CA TYR A 407 1.16 6.69 -7.91
C TYR A 407 1.45 5.70 -6.79
N HIS A 408 2.27 4.70 -7.08
CA HIS A 408 2.88 3.81 -6.07
C HIS A 408 4.38 3.68 -6.28
#